data_AF-A0A3D6DHN7-F1
#
_entry.id   AF-A0A3D6DHN7-F1
#
_cell.length_a   1.000
_cell.length_b   1.000
_cell.length_c   1.000
_cell.angle_alpha   90.00
_cell.angle_beta   90.00
_cell.angle_gamma   90.00
#
_symmetry.space_group_name_H-M   'P 1'
#
loop_
_entity.id
_entity.type
_entity.pdbx_description
1 polymer ?
#
loop_
_entity_poly.entity_id
_entity_poly.type
_entity_poly.pdbx_seq_one_letter_code
_entity_poly.pdbx_strand_id
1 'polypeptide(L)'
;PVFVALIEPVLRRRRVDPSELLLGLLAVLGLWWMYRVDVSYGYGMLLALVSAFCAALFGTLNSIWGEHAPSLTVSKLELAAACGGLALWMSVLGGWESAMPSNSDWLWLILLGVVATSVAFALTVEVMKVMSPFTVAMAINLEPLYAIVLALLIFGEEEVMPPGFYGGAAVLLATVFADARLKRRRARRSPDFTA
;
A
#
# COMPACT_ATOMS: atom_id res chain seq x y z
N PRO A 1 2.46 6.28 2.74
CA PRO A 1 2.07 7.71 2.79
C PRO A 1 3.24 8.69 2.83
N VAL A 2 3.91 8.81 3.99
CA VAL A 2 5.00 9.78 4.22
C VAL A 2 6.17 9.51 3.29
N PHE A 3 6.64 8.27 3.22
CA PHE A 3 7.73 7.91 2.30
C PHE A 3 7.37 8.22 0.84
N VAL A 4 6.14 7.94 0.40
CA VAL A 4 5.69 8.27 -0.97
C VAL A 4 5.74 9.78 -1.21
N ALA A 5 5.26 10.60 -0.26
CA ALA A 5 5.30 12.06 -0.36
C ALA A 5 6.73 12.64 -0.44
N LEU A 6 7.74 11.90 0.05
CA LEU A 6 9.15 12.29 -0.01
C LEU A 6 9.86 11.73 -1.25
N ILE A 7 9.60 10.48 -1.62
CA ILE A 7 10.24 9.77 -2.73
C ILE A 7 9.70 10.28 -4.07
N GLU A 8 8.38 10.45 -4.21
CA GLU A 8 7.74 10.83 -5.48
C GLU A 8 8.31 12.17 -6.02
N PRO A 9 8.47 13.24 -5.22
CA PRO A 9 9.08 14.47 -5.70
C PRO A 9 10.53 14.33 -6.15
N VAL A 10 11.33 13.48 -5.47
CA VAL A 10 12.73 13.25 -5.80
C VAL A 10 12.85 12.52 -7.15
N LEU A 11 12.07 11.45 -7.35
CA LEU A 11 12.10 10.67 -8.59
C LEU A 11 11.53 11.48 -9.77
N ARG A 12 10.43 12.21 -9.57
CA ARG A 12 9.79 13.03 -10.61
C ARG A 12 10.37 14.44 -10.75
N ARG A 13 11.44 14.77 -10.01
CA ARG A 13 12.12 16.09 -10.01
C ARG A 13 11.15 17.28 -9.84
N ARG A 14 10.17 17.13 -8.95
CA ARG A 14 9.22 18.20 -8.59
C ARG A 14 9.42 18.64 -7.14
N ARG A 15 8.77 19.74 -6.75
CA ARG A 15 8.78 20.19 -5.35
C ARG A 15 7.91 19.28 -4.48
N VAL A 16 8.32 19.10 -3.24
CA VAL A 16 7.51 18.41 -2.22
C VAL A 16 6.23 19.21 -1.99
N ASP A 17 5.07 18.53 -1.97
CA ASP A 17 3.81 19.15 -1.60
C ASP A 17 3.63 19.09 -0.08
N PRO A 18 3.62 20.24 0.61
CA PRO A 18 3.44 20.28 2.07
C PRO A 18 2.12 19.64 2.53
N SER A 19 1.09 19.66 1.67
CA SER A 19 -0.21 19.07 1.97
C SER A 19 -0.13 17.55 1.99
N GLU A 20 0.58 16.95 1.03
CA GLU A 20 0.81 15.50 0.99
C GLU A 20 1.65 15.04 2.18
N LEU A 21 2.69 15.81 2.55
CA LEU A 21 3.49 15.50 3.73
C LEU A 21 2.66 15.58 5.03
N LEU A 22 1.88 16.65 5.20
CA LEU A 22 1.01 16.81 6.38
C LEU A 22 -0.03 15.69 6.48
N LEU A 23 -0.72 15.37 5.38
CA LEU A 23 -1.69 14.28 5.33
C LEU A 23 -1.01 12.92 5.59
N GLY A 24 0.18 12.70 5.05
CA GLY A 24 0.97 11.51 5.34
C GLY A 24 1.27 11.35 6.83
N LEU A 25 1.67 12.43 7.50
CA LEU A 25 1.95 12.42 8.94
C LEU A 25 0.69 12.19 9.78
N LEU A 26 -0.44 12.80 9.40
CA LEU A 26 -1.73 12.56 10.05
C LEU A 26 -2.19 11.10 9.91
N ALA A 27 -1.95 10.48 8.76
CA ALA A 27 -2.24 9.06 8.58
C ALA A 27 -1.39 8.18 9.50
N VAL A 28 -0.08 8.46 9.63
CA VAL A 28 0.80 7.76 10.58
C VAL A 28 0.33 7.95 12.03
N LEU A 29 -0.09 9.16 12.40
CA LEU A 29 -0.65 9.44 13.71
C LEU A 29 -1.93 8.62 13.98
N GLY A 30 -2.83 8.55 13.00
CA GLY A 30 -4.04 7.73 13.08
C GLY A 30 -3.72 6.25 13.31
N LEU A 31 -2.78 5.69 12.53
CA LEU A 31 -2.32 4.31 12.68
C LEU A 31 -1.64 4.05 14.03
N TRP A 32 -0.79 4.98 14.49
CA TRP A 32 -0.13 4.88 15.78
C TRP A 32 -1.14 4.83 16.94
N TRP A 33 -2.17 5.69 16.89
CA TRP A 33 -3.23 5.68 17.89
C TRP A 33 -4.07 4.39 17.80
N MET A 34 -4.40 3.97 16.58
CA MET A 34 -5.23 2.78 16.33
C MET A 34 -4.61 1.49 16.88
N TYR A 35 -3.31 1.30 16.65
CA TYR A 35 -2.59 0.07 17.02
C TYR A 35 -1.79 0.16 18.31
N ARG A 36 -1.68 1.36 18.92
CA ARG A 36 -0.81 1.63 20.09
C ARG A 36 0.57 0.99 19.90
N VAL A 37 1.19 1.30 18.77
CA VAL A 37 2.43 0.65 18.31
C VAL A 37 3.46 0.56 19.44
N ASP A 38 3.83 -0.67 19.79
CA ASP A 38 4.85 -0.92 20.79
C ASP A 38 6.24 -0.73 20.18
N VAL A 39 6.97 0.27 20.70
CA VAL A 39 8.32 0.62 20.25
C VAL A 39 9.41 -0.19 20.94
N SER A 40 9.05 -1.09 21.86
CA SER A 40 10.01 -1.90 22.62
C SER A 40 10.79 -2.88 21.72
N TYR A 41 10.23 -3.30 20.58
CA TYR A 41 10.86 -4.20 19.62
C TYR A 41 11.59 -3.44 18.50
N GLY A 42 12.73 -2.81 18.83
CA GLY A 42 13.46 -1.94 17.91
C GLY A 42 13.88 -2.58 16.58
N TYR A 43 14.25 -3.87 16.57
CA TYR A 43 14.64 -4.56 15.33
C TYR A 43 13.45 -4.78 14.39
N GLY A 44 12.29 -5.20 14.93
CA GLY A 44 11.07 -5.36 14.15
C GLY A 44 10.59 -4.03 13.56
N MET A 45 10.70 -2.95 14.34
CA MET A 45 10.40 -1.59 13.87
C MET A 45 11.31 -1.17 12.71
N LEU A 46 12.61 -1.39 12.82
CA LEU A 46 13.55 -1.07 11.75
C LEU A 46 13.21 -1.82 10.47
N LEU A 47 12.92 -3.13 10.57
CA LEU A 47 12.56 -3.95 9.42
C LEU A 47 11.25 -3.48 8.79
N ALA A 48 10.25 -3.11 9.60
CA ALA A 48 8.99 -2.55 9.12
C ALA A 48 9.19 -1.21 8.40
N LEU A 49 10.05 -0.33 8.91
CA LEU A 49 10.38 0.95 8.26
C LEU A 49 11.10 0.74 6.93
N VAL A 50 12.07 -0.18 6.86
CA VAL A 50 12.76 -0.54 5.62
C VAL A 50 11.76 -1.12 4.61
N SER A 51 10.87 -2.01 5.04
CA SER A 51 9.82 -2.57 4.19
C SER A 51 8.88 -1.49 3.65
N ALA A 52 8.40 -0.58 4.51
CA ALA A 52 7.55 0.53 4.11
C ALA A 52 8.24 1.50 3.13
N PHE A 53 9.54 1.73 3.30
CA PHE A 53 10.35 2.50 2.35
C PHE A 53 10.45 1.78 1.00
N CYS A 54 10.77 0.49 0.98
CA CYS A 54 10.85 -0.31 -0.24
C CYS A 54 9.49 -0.36 -0.97
N ALA A 55 8.38 -0.54 -0.24
CA ALA A 55 7.03 -0.51 -0.80
C ALA A 55 6.69 0.85 -1.41
N ALA A 56 7.04 1.95 -0.74
CA ALA A 56 6.84 3.30 -1.26
C ALA A 56 7.69 3.57 -2.50
N LEU A 57 8.95 3.12 -2.52
CA LEU A 57 9.83 3.22 -3.67
C LEU A 57 9.28 2.41 -4.86
N PHE A 58 8.92 1.16 -4.61
CA PHE A 58 8.32 0.26 -5.60
C PHE A 58 7.05 0.86 -6.21
N GLY A 59 6.08 1.27 -5.40
CA GLY A 59 4.85 1.90 -5.91
C GLY A 59 5.11 3.18 -6.71
N THR A 60 6.09 3.99 -6.28
CA THR A 60 6.47 5.21 -7.01
C THR A 60 7.10 4.88 -8.37
N LEU A 61 8.00 3.90 -8.44
CA LEU A 61 8.60 3.43 -9.69
C LEU A 61 7.55 2.84 -10.64
N ASN A 62 6.62 2.05 -10.11
CA ASN A 62 5.53 1.47 -10.89
C ASN A 62 4.66 2.54 -11.55
N SER A 63 4.43 3.67 -10.88
CA SER A 63 3.70 4.79 -11.49
C SER A 63 4.45 5.44 -12.65
N ILE A 64 5.78 5.41 -12.65
CA ILE A 64 6.61 6.00 -13.71
C ILE A 64 6.69 5.03 -14.90
N TRP A 65 6.91 3.74 -14.63
CA TRP A 65 6.94 2.73 -15.68
C TRP A 65 5.57 2.45 -16.29
N GLY A 66 4.51 2.53 -15.49
CA GLY A 66 3.12 2.40 -15.96
C GLY A 66 2.70 3.47 -16.97
N GLU A 67 3.38 4.62 -17.01
CA GLU A 67 3.16 5.66 -18.05
C GLU A 67 3.72 5.24 -19.42
N HIS A 68 4.75 4.39 -19.45
CA HIS A 68 5.52 4.08 -20.66
C HIS A 68 5.30 2.65 -21.18
N ALA A 69 4.69 1.78 -20.38
CA ALA A 69 4.48 0.38 -20.71
C ALA A 69 3.07 -0.11 -20.31
N PRO A 70 2.52 -1.14 -20.97
CA PRO A 70 1.28 -1.76 -20.53
C PRO A 70 1.40 -2.30 -19.11
N SER A 71 0.41 -2.00 -18.25
CA SER A 71 0.40 -2.39 -16.82
C SER A 71 0.61 -3.89 -16.62
N LEU A 72 -0.01 -4.71 -17.47
CA LEU A 72 0.14 -6.16 -17.42
C LEU A 72 1.58 -6.61 -17.71
N THR A 73 2.31 -5.91 -18.58
CA THR A 73 3.71 -6.23 -18.88
C THR A 73 4.61 -5.90 -17.71
N VAL A 74 4.40 -4.73 -17.10
CA VAL A 74 5.12 -4.27 -15.90
C VAL A 74 4.90 -5.26 -14.75
N SER A 75 3.65 -5.56 -14.41
CA SER A 75 3.33 -6.50 -13.31
C SER A 75 3.82 -7.92 -13.56
N LYS A 76 3.79 -8.41 -14.82
CA LYS A 76 4.37 -9.73 -15.16
C LYS A 76 5.87 -9.78 -14.88
N LEU A 77 6.61 -8.75 -15.28
CA LEU A 77 8.05 -8.70 -15.06
C LEU A 77 8.38 -8.61 -13.57
N GLU A 78 7.63 -7.80 -12.82
CA GLU A 78 7.80 -7.64 -11.37
C GLU A 78 7.56 -8.95 -10.62
N LEU A 79 6.45 -9.64 -10.91
CA LEU A 79 6.11 -10.90 -10.26
C LEU A 79 7.09 -12.02 -10.66
N ALA A 80 7.55 -12.04 -11.92
CA ALA A 80 8.59 -12.97 -12.37
C ALA A 80 9.93 -12.71 -11.67
N ALA A 81 10.33 -11.45 -11.53
CA ALA A 81 11.54 -11.06 -10.83
C ALA A 81 11.46 -11.39 -9.33
N ALA A 82 10.31 -11.15 -8.70
CA ALA A 82 10.07 -11.52 -7.31
C ALA A 82 10.13 -13.04 -7.11
N CYS A 83 9.49 -13.81 -7.99
CA CYS A 83 9.53 -15.28 -7.96
C CYS A 83 10.97 -15.80 -8.14
N GLY A 84 11.70 -15.31 -9.14
CA GLY A 84 13.10 -15.70 -9.38
C GLY A 84 14.04 -15.29 -8.24
N GLY A 85 13.86 -14.09 -7.69
CA GLY A 85 14.64 -13.60 -6.55
C GLY A 85 14.42 -14.42 -5.29
N LEU A 86 13.17 -14.77 -4.98
CA LEU A 86 12.84 -15.65 -3.85
C LEU A 86 13.37 -17.08 -4.06
N ALA A 87 13.26 -17.63 -5.27
CA ALA A 87 13.82 -18.94 -5.58
C ALA A 87 15.35 -18.97 -5.41
N LEU A 88 16.04 -17.93 -5.86
CA LEU A 88 17.49 -17.79 -5.64
C LEU A 88 17.83 -17.67 -4.16
N TRP A 89 17.11 -16.82 -3.42
CA TRP A 89 17.28 -16.64 -1.98
C TRP A 89 17.16 -17.96 -1.22
N MET A 90 16.10 -18.73 -1.49
CA MET A 90 15.86 -20.04 -0.88
C MET A 90 16.90 -21.09 -1.29
N SER A 91 17.45 -21.01 -2.51
CA SER A 91 18.50 -21.92 -2.96
C SER A 91 19.83 -21.68 -2.26
N VAL A 92 20.12 -20.43 -1.86
CA VAL A 92 21.35 -20.07 -1.14
C VAL A 92 21.24 -20.36 0.36
N LEU A 93 20.11 -20.03 0.97
CA LEU A 93 19.94 -20.09 2.44
C LEU A 93 19.26 -21.38 2.94
N GLY A 94 18.74 -22.20 2.04
CA GLY A 94 17.87 -23.32 2.38
C GLY A 94 16.44 -22.86 2.71
N GLY A 95 15.47 -23.76 2.59
CA GLY A 95 14.06 -23.46 2.85
C GLY A 95 13.05 -24.15 1.92
N TRP A 96 13.52 -24.89 0.92
CA TRP A 96 12.66 -25.62 -0.01
C TRP A 96 11.83 -26.71 0.69
N GLU A 97 12.39 -27.38 1.69
CA GLU A 97 11.70 -28.46 2.43
C GLU A 97 10.51 -27.93 3.25
N SER A 98 10.64 -26.75 3.85
CA SER A 98 9.57 -26.12 4.64
C SER A 98 8.54 -25.37 3.80
N ALA A 99 8.83 -25.13 2.51
CA ALA A 99 7.97 -24.39 1.60
C ALA A 99 7.06 -25.29 0.75
N MET A 100 7.13 -26.62 0.90
CA MET A 100 6.33 -27.55 0.12
C MET A 100 4.86 -27.51 0.58
N PRO A 101 3.92 -27.07 -0.28
CA PRO A 101 2.52 -26.94 0.11
C PRO A 101 1.85 -28.31 0.23
N SER A 102 0.88 -28.42 1.14
CA SER A 102 -0.01 -29.56 1.23
C SER A 102 -1.08 -29.53 0.13
N ASN A 103 -1.78 -30.65 -0.08
CA ASN A 103 -2.81 -30.75 -1.11
C ASN A 103 -3.97 -29.76 -0.91
N SER A 104 -4.29 -29.40 0.33
CA SER A 104 -5.32 -28.40 0.65
C SER A 104 -4.89 -26.96 0.36
N ASP A 105 -3.58 -26.70 0.30
CA ASP A 105 -3.06 -25.33 0.15
C ASP A 105 -3.17 -24.84 -1.29
N TRP A 106 -3.19 -25.74 -2.28
CA TRP A 106 -3.20 -25.37 -3.70
C TRP A 106 -4.37 -24.47 -4.08
N LEU A 107 -5.57 -24.73 -3.56
CA LEU A 107 -6.73 -23.88 -3.83
C LEU A 107 -6.49 -22.45 -3.31
N TRP A 108 -5.99 -22.33 -2.08
CA TRP A 108 -5.70 -21.05 -1.44
C TRP A 108 -4.53 -20.32 -2.12
N LEU A 109 -3.49 -21.05 -2.53
CA LEU A 109 -2.34 -20.49 -3.26
C LEU A 109 -2.74 -19.98 -4.64
N ILE A 110 -3.61 -20.69 -5.36
CA ILE A 110 -4.15 -20.24 -6.64
C ILE A 110 -4.99 -18.98 -6.43
N LEU A 111 -5.87 -18.97 -5.42
CA LEU A 111 -6.70 -17.81 -5.11
C LEU A 111 -5.85 -16.58 -4.74
N LEU A 112 -4.87 -16.77 -3.85
CA LEU A 112 -3.94 -15.73 -3.41
C LEU A 112 -3.11 -15.22 -4.59
N GLY A 113 -2.45 -16.12 -5.33
CA GLY A 113 -1.55 -15.77 -6.42
C GLY A 113 -2.25 -15.10 -7.60
N VAL A 114 -3.43 -15.58 -7.98
CA VAL A 114 -4.17 -15.04 -9.14
C VAL A 114 -4.97 -13.80 -8.75
N VAL A 115 -5.89 -13.93 -7.78
CA VAL A 115 -6.87 -12.88 -7.49
C VAL A 115 -6.24 -11.80 -6.62
N ALA A 116 -5.67 -12.17 -5.48
CA ALA A 116 -5.17 -11.21 -4.50
C ALA A 116 -3.81 -10.59 -4.88
N THR A 117 -3.00 -11.28 -5.69
CA THR A 117 -1.68 -10.79 -6.11
C THR A 117 -1.69 -10.32 -7.55
N SER A 118 -1.79 -11.23 -8.54
CA SER A 118 -1.59 -10.87 -9.95
C SER A 118 -2.59 -9.83 -10.46
N VAL A 119 -3.90 -10.08 -10.26
CA VAL A 119 -4.97 -9.15 -10.68
C VAL A 119 -4.89 -7.84 -9.89
N ALA A 120 -4.75 -7.90 -8.57
CA ALA A 120 -4.68 -6.71 -7.73
C ALA A 120 -3.50 -5.80 -8.09
N PHE A 121 -2.31 -6.36 -8.34
CA PHE A 121 -1.14 -5.58 -8.75
C PHE A 121 -1.35 -4.94 -10.13
N ALA A 122 -1.87 -5.69 -11.11
CA ALA A 122 -2.14 -5.14 -12.43
C ALA A 122 -3.15 -3.97 -12.38
N LEU A 123 -4.21 -4.11 -11.58
CA LEU A 123 -5.19 -3.05 -11.35
C LEU A 123 -4.57 -1.86 -10.63
N THR A 124 -3.71 -2.09 -9.64
CA THR A 124 -3.03 -1.01 -8.90
C THR A 124 -2.14 -0.20 -9.84
N VAL A 125 -1.40 -0.84 -10.74
CA VAL A 125 -0.60 -0.15 -11.77
C VAL A 125 -1.49 0.64 -12.73
N GLU A 126 -2.62 0.09 -13.15
CA GLU A 126 -3.57 0.81 -14.01
C GLU A 126 -4.16 2.05 -13.31
N VAL A 127 -4.52 1.92 -12.04
CA VAL A 127 -5.01 3.02 -11.22
C VAL A 127 -3.94 4.11 -11.03
N MET A 128 -2.67 3.72 -10.90
CA MET A 128 -1.55 4.66 -10.79
C MET A 128 -1.28 5.48 -12.06
N LYS A 129 -1.89 5.14 -13.20
CA LYS A 129 -1.84 5.98 -14.41
C LYS A 129 -2.77 7.20 -14.32
N VAL A 130 -3.82 7.12 -13.52
CA VAL A 130 -4.85 8.19 -13.39
C VAL A 130 -4.88 8.84 -12.02
N MET A 131 -4.26 8.22 -11.01
CA MET A 131 -4.11 8.76 -9.66
C MET A 131 -2.64 8.77 -9.26
N SER A 132 -2.20 9.77 -8.49
CA SER A 132 -0.81 9.81 -8.04
C SER A 132 -0.53 8.67 -7.04
N PRO A 133 0.72 8.17 -6.97
CA PRO A 133 1.17 7.19 -5.99
C PRO A 133 0.75 7.54 -4.56
N PHE A 134 0.86 8.82 -4.19
CA PHE A 134 0.45 9.29 -2.88
C PHE A 134 -1.03 8.99 -2.59
N THR A 135 -1.94 9.33 -3.50
CA THR A 135 -3.39 9.09 -3.28
C THR A 135 -3.73 7.60 -3.29
N VAL A 136 -3.06 6.79 -4.13
CA VAL A 136 -3.21 5.32 -4.07
C VAL A 136 -2.76 4.79 -2.72
N ALA A 137 -1.60 5.23 -2.21
CA ALA A 137 -1.12 4.86 -0.88
C ALA A 137 -2.04 5.34 0.25
N MET A 138 -2.77 6.45 0.05
CA MET A 138 -3.75 6.95 1.02
C MET A 138 -5.02 6.10 1.01
N ALA A 139 -5.46 5.64 -0.16
CA ALA A 139 -6.58 4.73 -0.27
C ALA A 139 -6.28 3.36 0.36
N ILE A 140 -5.06 2.83 0.18
CA ILE A 140 -4.63 1.55 0.79
C ILE A 140 -4.68 1.61 2.32
N ASN A 141 -4.44 2.76 2.95
CA ASN A 141 -4.60 2.88 4.41
C ASN A 141 -6.04 2.61 4.92
N LEU A 142 -7.05 2.57 4.04
CA LEU A 142 -8.40 2.15 4.42
C LEU A 142 -8.52 0.63 4.61
N GLU A 143 -7.53 -0.14 4.16
CA GLU A 143 -7.45 -1.60 4.30
C GLU A 143 -7.79 -2.14 5.68
N PRO A 144 -7.11 -1.71 6.74
CA PRO A 144 -7.45 -2.20 8.08
C PRO A 144 -8.90 -1.91 8.48
N LEU A 145 -9.50 -0.81 8.00
CA LEU A 145 -10.86 -0.45 8.38
C LEU A 145 -11.89 -1.34 7.70
N TYR A 146 -11.79 -1.52 6.37
CA TYR A 146 -12.74 -2.40 5.69
C TYR A 146 -12.49 -3.88 6.03
N ALA A 147 -11.25 -4.27 6.34
CA ALA A 147 -10.95 -5.62 6.80
C ALA A 147 -11.66 -5.92 8.12
N ILE A 148 -11.63 -4.99 9.09
CA ILE A 148 -12.33 -5.14 10.37
C ILE A 148 -13.84 -5.12 10.20
N VAL A 149 -14.38 -4.25 9.34
CA VAL A 149 -15.82 -4.27 9.02
C VAL A 149 -16.23 -5.61 8.43
N LEU A 150 -15.43 -6.17 7.51
CA LEU A 150 -15.70 -7.48 6.92
C LEU A 150 -15.59 -8.60 7.95
N ALA A 151 -14.60 -8.55 8.83
CA ALA A 151 -14.42 -9.51 9.91
C ALA A 151 -15.64 -9.52 10.86
N LEU A 152 -16.11 -8.35 11.29
CA LEU A 152 -17.34 -8.23 12.10
C LEU A 152 -18.59 -8.80 11.41
N LEU A 153 -18.70 -8.63 10.09
CA LEU A 153 -19.84 -9.17 9.32
C LEU A 153 -19.79 -10.70 9.18
N ILE A 154 -18.59 -11.29 9.10
CA ILE A 154 -18.42 -12.74 8.90
C ILE A 154 -18.38 -13.49 10.24
N PHE A 155 -17.68 -12.95 11.23
CA PHE A 155 -17.39 -13.61 12.51
C PHE A 155 -18.24 -13.08 13.69
N GLY A 156 -18.95 -11.96 13.54
CA GLY A 156 -19.83 -11.40 14.56
C GLY A 156 -19.15 -10.47 15.57
N GLU A 157 -19.74 -10.28 16.75
CA GLU A 157 -19.35 -9.27 17.75
C GLU A 157 -18.08 -9.60 18.58
N GLU A 158 -17.37 -10.70 18.31
CA GLU A 158 -16.16 -11.03 19.08
C GLU A 158 -14.95 -10.10 18.78
N GLU A 159 -15.05 -9.23 17.76
CA GLU A 159 -14.00 -8.26 17.39
C GLU A 159 -14.33 -6.78 17.73
N VAL A 160 -14.98 -6.49 18.86
CA VAL A 160 -15.13 -5.09 19.30
C VAL A 160 -13.75 -4.51 19.65
N MET A 161 -13.33 -3.52 18.87
CA MET A 161 -12.02 -2.90 19.02
C MET A 161 -11.97 -1.95 20.25
N PRO A 162 -10.79 -1.75 20.86
CA PRO A 162 -10.65 -0.83 21.99
C PRO A 162 -11.06 0.61 21.64
N PRO A 163 -11.51 1.45 22.60
CA PRO A 163 -11.89 2.84 22.34
C PRO A 163 -10.85 3.68 21.56
N GLY A 164 -9.55 3.41 21.79
CA GLY A 164 -8.45 4.08 21.08
C GLY A 164 -8.41 3.76 19.58
N PHE A 165 -8.89 2.58 19.17
CA PHE A 165 -9.02 2.19 17.78
C PHE A 165 -9.94 3.16 17.03
N TYR A 166 -11.13 3.44 17.58
CA TYR A 166 -12.11 4.31 16.93
C TYR A 166 -11.61 5.76 16.77
N GLY A 167 -10.85 6.26 17.75
CA GLY A 167 -10.20 7.58 17.64
C GLY A 167 -9.16 7.63 16.52
N GLY A 168 -8.27 6.63 16.46
CA GLY A 168 -7.29 6.49 15.38
C GLY A 168 -7.93 6.31 14.00
N ALA A 169 -8.97 5.48 13.92
CA ALA A 169 -9.75 5.25 12.70
C ALA A 169 -10.43 6.54 12.20
N ALA A 170 -11.00 7.35 13.10
CA ALA A 170 -11.59 8.64 12.73
C ALA A 170 -10.56 9.61 12.16
N VAL A 171 -9.37 9.69 12.76
CA VAL A 171 -8.25 10.52 12.23
C VAL A 171 -7.80 10.01 10.86
N LEU A 172 -7.68 8.70 10.69
CA LEU A 172 -7.27 8.08 9.43
C LEU A 172 -8.30 8.35 8.32
N LEU A 173 -9.59 8.13 8.59
CA LEU A 173 -10.68 8.43 7.66
C LEU A 173 -10.69 9.91 7.28
N ALA A 174 -10.64 10.80 8.26
CA ALA A 174 -10.63 12.24 8.03
C ALA A 174 -9.47 12.65 7.10
N THR A 175 -8.29 12.05 7.30
CA THR A 175 -7.10 12.30 6.49
C THR A 175 -7.28 11.83 5.04
N VAL A 176 -7.79 10.61 4.84
CA VAL A 176 -8.02 10.06 3.49
C VAL A 176 -9.08 10.87 2.74
N PHE A 177 -10.19 11.23 3.40
CA PHE A 177 -11.21 12.07 2.78
C PHE A 177 -10.72 13.51 2.53
N ALA A 178 -9.86 14.04 3.39
CA ALA A 178 -9.23 15.34 3.18
C ALA A 178 -8.34 15.35 1.94
N ASP A 179 -7.54 14.30 1.72
CA ASP A 179 -6.74 14.12 0.49
C ASP A 179 -7.64 14.13 -0.76
N ALA A 180 -8.66 13.27 -0.77
CA ALA A 180 -9.60 13.16 -1.88
C ALA A 180 -10.29 14.51 -2.18
N ARG A 181 -10.71 15.24 -1.14
CA ARG A 181 -11.34 16.57 -1.27
C ARG A 181 -10.36 17.63 -1.78
N LEU A 182 -9.11 17.62 -1.30
CA LEU A 182 -8.08 18.57 -1.73
C LEU A 182 -7.76 18.39 -3.21
N LYS A 183 -7.55 17.15 -3.66
CA LYS A 183 -7.28 16.84 -5.08
C LYS A 183 -8.45 17.24 -5.98
N ARG A 184 -9.69 16.91 -5.58
CA ARG A 184 -10.90 17.37 -6.32
C ARG A 184 -11.00 18.89 -6.41
N ARG A 185 -10.65 19.63 -5.36
CA ARG A 185 -10.66 21.11 -5.38
C ARG A 185 -9.60 21.69 -6.30
N ARG A 186 -8.40 21.10 -6.32
CA ARG A 186 -7.31 21.54 -7.20
C ARG A 186 -7.63 21.27 -8.67
N ALA A 187 -8.15 20.10 -9.00
CA ALA A 187 -8.59 19.76 -10.36
C ALA A 187 -9.65 20.75 -10.90
N ARG A 188 -10.58 21.20 -10.06
CA ARG A 188 -11.60 22.21 -10.44
C ARG A 188 -11.05 23.63 -10.64
N ARG A 189 -9.88 23.95 -10.07
CA ARG A 189 -9.27 25.29 -10.14
C ARG A 189 -8.30 25.46 -11.31
N SER A 190 -7.95 24.38 -12.01
CA SER A 190 -7.08 24.41 -13.19
C SER A 190 -7.77 23.71 -14.37
N PRO A 191 -8.74 24.36 -15.05
CA PRO A 191 -9.42 23.77 -16.21
C PRO A 191 -8.56 23.75 -17.49
N ASP A 192 -7.44 24.49 -17.55
CA ASP A 192 -6.76 24.84 -18.80
C ASP A 192 -5.70 23.84 -19.29
N PHE A 193 -5.90 22.52 -19.13
CA PHE A 193 -5.01 21.53 -19.77
C PHE A 193 -5.77 20.34 -20.37
N THR A 194 -6.89 20.64 -21.03
CA THR A 194 -7.52 19.75 -22.01
C THR A 194 -7.73 20.51 -23.31
N ALA A 195 -6.72 20.48 -24.18
CA ALA A 195 -6.84 20.64 -25.63
C ALA A 195 -5.75 19.82 -26.29
#